data_AF-A0A540WLN9-F1
#
_entry.id   AF-A0A540WLN9-F1
#
_cell.length_a   1.000
_cell.length_b   1.000
_cell.length_c   1.000
_cell.angle_alpha   90.00
_cell.angle_beta   90.00
_cell.angle_gamma   90.00
#
_symmetry.space_group_name_H-M   'P 1'
#
loop_
_entity.id
_entity.type
_entity.pdbx_description
1 polymer ?
#
loop_
_entity_poly.entity_id
_entity_poly.type
_entity_poly.pdbx_seq_one_letter_code
_entity_poly.pdbx_strand_id
1 'polypeptide(L)'
;MARLISLRADAADSLGEKLSRFDPGADRPSLITRLDGITLDLHLIAVATLLVDGNPQGFFLNLCRMAENARRLHLLLEARGLPPPPVRRNTPLLGALAAGHFPLAEAVAATSSTQWQQGAEYEDEFLWASTLQLLARTPPASSVALERALVPLEKVGKEPYASRVAVARALASADRTAFAEAFATTCLEYGLSTEKRARSLSTPVTSFAPHRFIWLEGLALLRLAERAGIAPEDTSFRYCPPLARVPMTVTYTGDWALQTTPTG
;
A
#
# COMPACT_ATOMS: atom_id res chain seq x y z
N MET A 1 -11.39 -20.93 -3.89
CA MET A 1 -9.95 -20.94 -4.23
C MET A 1 -9.64 -21.10 -5.71
N ALA A 2 -10.31 -21.99 -6.46
CA ALA A 2 -10.09 -22.15 -7.91
C ALA A 2 -10.04 -20.82 -8.70
N ARG A 3 -10.90 -19.85 -8.37
CA ARG A 3 -10.91 -18.51 -8.98
C ARG A 3 -9.64 -17.69 -8.71
N LEU A 4 -9.08 -17.74 -7.50
CA LEU A 4 -7.83 -17.03 -7.17
C LEU A 4 -6.62 -17.67 -7.85
N ILE A 5 -6.63 -18.99 -8.05
CA ILE A 5 -5.58 -19.72 -8.80
C ILE A 5 -5.53 -19.23 -10.24
N SER A 6 -6.69 -19.19 -10.93
CA SER A 6 -6.78 -18.67 -12.30
C SER A 6 -6.31 -17.22 -12.39
N LEU A 7 -6.84 -16.36 -11.52
CA LEU A 7 -6.45 -14.94 -11.51
C LEU A 7 -4.95 -14.77 -11.29
N ARG A 8 -4.32 -15.57 -10.43
CA ARG A 8 -2.88 -15.52 -10.19
C ARG A 8 -2.08 -15.85 -11.45
N ALA A 9 -2.48 -16.88 -12.20
CA ALA A 9 -1.82 -17.23 -13.46
C ALA A 9 -1.95 -16.09 -14.48
N ASP A 10 -3.17 -15.57 -14.65
CA ASP A 10 -3.44 -14.43 -15.55
C ASP A 10 -2.60 -13.20 -15.18
N ALA A 11 -2.48 -12.89 -13.88
CA ALA A 11 -1.66 -11.79 -13.40
C ALA A 11 -0.16 -12.03 -13.59
N ALA A 12 0.34 -13.26 -13.46
CA ALA A 12 1.74 -13.58 -13.70
C ALA A 12 2.11 -13.39 -15.18
N ASP A 13 1.26 -13.88 -16.09
CA ASP A 13 1.44 -13.71 -17.54
C ASP A 13 1.37 -12.22 -17.91
N SER A 14 0.37 -11.51 -17.38
CA SER A 14 0.21 -10.09 -17.63
C SER A 14 1.36 -9.24 -17.05
N LEU A 15 1.88 -9.60 -15.88
CA LEU A 15 3.04 -8.97 -15.28
C LEU A 15 4.28 -9.15 -16.17
N GLY A 16 4.53 -10.38 -16.64
CA GLY A 16 5.64 -10.70 -17.54
C GLY A 16 5.61 -9.83 -18.80
N GLU A 17 4.44 -9.71 -19.43
CA GLU A 17 4.24 -8.85 -20.59
C GLU A 17 4.49 -7.36 -20.27
N LYS A 18 3.93 -6.86 -19.15
CA LYS A 18 4.09 -5.46 -18.74
C LYS A 18 5.54 -5.10 -18.44
N LEU A 19 6.28 -6.00 -17.81
CA LEU A 19 7.70 -5.82 -17.52
C LEU A 19 8.54 -5.88 -18.80
N SER A 20 8.30 -6.84 -19.69
CA SER A 20 9.07 -6.99 -20.93
C SER A 20 8.82 -5.87 -21.94
N ARG A 21 7.63 -5.26 -21.91
CA ARG A 21 7.23 -4.16 -22.80
C ARG A 21 7.30 -2.80 -22.11
N PHE A 22 7.98 -2.70 -20.97
CA PHE A 22 8.16 -1.41 -20.31
C PHE A 22 9.09 -0.53 -21.15
N ASP A 23 8.58 0.60 -21.60
CA ASP A 23 9.36 1.59 -22.33
C ASP A 23 9.66 2.79 -21.41
N PRO A 24 10.91 2.98 -20.95
CA PRO A 24 11.28 4.12 -20.11
C PRO A 24 11.15 5.47 -20.83
N GLY A 25 11.09 5.48 -22.17
CA GLY A 25 10.90 6.66 -23.01
C GLY A 25 9.45 7.11 -23.19
N ALA A 26 8.48 6.27 -22.84
CA ALA A 26 7.05 6.57 -23.02
C ALA A 26 6.60 7.85 -22.31
N ASP A 27 5.44 8.41 -22.70
CA ASP A 27 4.86 9.57 -22.02
C ASP A 27 4.47 9.26 -20.56
N ARG A 28 4.36 10.31 -19.73
CA ARG A 28 4.03 10.16 -18.30
C ARG A 28 2.72 9.39 -18.06
N PRO A 29 1.58 9.72 -18.70
CA PRO A 29 0.36 8.93 -18.56
C PRO A 29 0.53 7.44 -18.86
N SER A 30 1.23 7.09 -19.94
CA SER A 30 1.52 5.69 -20.31
C SER A 30 2.37 4.98 -19.25
N LEU A 31 3.40 5.64 -18.73
CA LEU A 31 4.24 5.12 -17.65
C LEU A 31 3.44 4.84 -16.37
N ILE A 32 2.60 5.80 -15.95
CA ILE A 32 1.75 5.65 -14.76
C ILE A 32 0.75 4.51 -14.94
N THR A 33 0.10 4.44 -16.11
CA THR A 33 -0.86 3.36 -16.43
C THR A 33 -0.18 1.99 -16.40
N ARG A 34 1.07 1.91 -16.87
CA ARG A 34 1.84 0.67 -16.83
C ARG A 34 2.16 0.26 -15.39
N LEU A 35 2.58 1.20 -14.54
CA LEU A 35 2.83 0.93 -13.12
C LEU A 35 1.56 0.49 -12.39
N ASP A 36 0.40 1.07 -12.70
CA ASP A 36 -0.88 0.66 -12.11
C ASP A 36 -1.18 -0.81 -12.38
N GLY A 37 -0.96 -1.24 -13.63
CA GLY A 37 -1.10 -2.63 -14.03
C GLY A 37 -0.13 -3.54 -13.28
N ILE A 38 1.15 -3.18 -13.21
CA ILE A 38 2.18 -3.94 -12.49
C ILE A 38 1.85 -4.05 -11.00
N THR A 39 1.42 -2.96 -10.39
CA THR A 39 1.03 -2.88 -8.98
C THR A 39 -0.16 -3.81 -8.70
N LEU A 40 -1.17 -3.79 -9.57
CA LEU A 40 -2.33 -4.66 -9.43
C LEU A 40 -1.95 -6.13 -9.56
N ASP A 41 -1.16 -6.49 -10.57
CA ASP A 41 -0.75 -7.89 -10.80
C ASP A 41 0.07 -8.41 -9.61
N LEU A 42 1.06 -7.65 -9.15
CA LEU A 42 1.89 -8.03 -8.00
C LEU A 42 1.08 -8.14 -6.72
N HIS A 43 0.11 -7.24 -6.47
CA HIS A 43 -0.76 -7.33 -5.31
C HIS A 43 -1.65 -8.57 -5.36
N LEU A 44 -2.20 -8.90 -6.54
CA LEU A 44 -2.98 -10.12 -6.73
C LEU A 44 -2.13 -11.38 -6.55
N ILE A 45 -0.94 -11.43 -7.15
CA ILE A 45 0.01 -12.54 -6.96
C ILE A 45 0.36 -12.68 -5.48
N ALA A 46 0.62 -11.59 -4.76
CA ALA A 46 0.89 -11.62 -3.33
C ALA A 46 -0.27 -12.27 -2.57
N VAL A 47 -1.49 -11.74 -2.73
CA VAL A 47 -2.68 -12.22 -2.00
C VAL A 47 -2.99 -13.68 -2.34
N ALA A 48 -2.87 -14.08 -3.60
CA ALA A 48 -3.06 -15.47 -4.01
C ALA A 48 -1.96 -16.38 -3.43
N THR A 49 -0.70 -15.96 -3.40
CA THR A 49 0.41 -16.70 -2.78
C THR A 49 0.17 -16.94 -1.29
N LEU A 50 -0.37 -15.94 -0.58
CA LEU A 50 -0.75 -16.09 0.81
C LEU A 50 -1.92 -17.06 1.00
N LEU A 51 -3.03 -16.82 0.30
CA LEU A 51 -4.32 -17.47 0.60
C LEU A 51 -4.47 -18.85 -0.04
N VAL A 52 -3.79 -19.11 -1.15
CA VAL A 52 -3.83 -20.39 -1.86
C VAL A 52 -2.70 -21.30 -1.37
N ASP A 53 -1.46 -20.78 -1.32
CA ASP A 53 -0.30 -21.61 -1.01
C ASP A 53 0.07 -21.61 0.48
N GLY A 54 -0.55 -20.73 1.29
CA GLY A 54 -0.15 -20.55 2.68
C GLY A 54 1.28 -20.02 2.82
N ASN A 55 1.78 -19.29 1.82
CA ASN A 55 3.17 -18.85 1.75
C ASN A 55 3.31 -17.35 2.11
N PRO A 56 3.54 -17.02 3.39
CA PRO A 56 3.68 -15.63 3.82
C PRO A 56 4.94 -14.95 3.27
N GLN A 57 6.04 -15.69 3.12
CA GLN A 57 7.28 -15.11 2.60
C GLN A 57 7.14 -14.70 1.12
N GLY A 58 6.48 -15.55 0.32
CA GLY A 58 6.13 -15.22 -1.06
C GLY A 58 5.16 -14.04 -1.15
N PHE A 59 4.22 -13.90 -0.21
CA PHE A 59 3.37 -12.73 -0.11
C PHE A 59 4.19 -11.45 0.10
N PHE A 60 5.08 -11.42 1.10
CA PHE A 60 5.90 -10.23 1.38
C PHE A 60 6.86 -9.87 0.23
N LEU A 61 7.48 -10.86 -0.41
CA LEU A 61 8.36 -10.62 -1.56
C LEU A 61 7.61 -9.90 -2.70
N ASN A 62 6.38 -10.30 -3.01
CA ASN A 62 5.59 -9.64 -4.05
C ASN A 62 5.16 -8.21 -3.65
N LEU A 63 4.93 -7.96 -2.35
CA LEU A 63 4.71 -6.58 -1.87
C LEU A 63 5.97 -5.72 -1.99
N CYS A 64 7.16 -6.27 -1.73
CA CYS A 64 8.44 -5.59 -1.94
C CYS A 64 8.69 -5.30 -3.43
N ARG A 65 8.42 -6.26 -4.33
CA ARG A 65 8.49 -6.03 -5.79
C ARG A 65 7.58 -4.89 -6.21
N MET A 66 6.35 -4.85 -5.69
CA MET A 66 5.40 -3.78 -5.99
C MET A 66 5.94 -2.41 -5.56
N ALA A 67 6.46 -2.32 -4.33
CA ALA A 67 7.08 -1.11 -3.80
C ALA A 67 8.30 -0.66 -4.63
N GLU A 68 9.19 -1.59 -4.97
CA GLU A 68 10.40 -1.29 -5.74
C GLU A 68 10.09 -0.80 -7.16
N ASN A 69 9.11 -1.40 -7.84
CA ASN A 69 8.70 -0.93 -9.17
C ASN A 69 8.16 0.50 -9.13
N ALA A 70 7.41 0.88 -8.09
CA ALA A 70 6.95 2.25 -7.90
C ALA A 70 8.11 3.22 -7.65
N ARG A 71 9.04 2.86 -6.74
CA ARG A 71 10.24 3.66 -6.45
C ARG A 71 11.06 3.91 -7.71
N ARG A 72 11.27 2.89 -8.53
CA ARG A 72 12.00 3.01 -9.81
C ARG A 72 11.30 3.92 -10.80
N LEU A 73 9.97 3.83 -10.91
CA LEU A 73 9.25 4.74 -11.79
C LEU A 73 9.35 6.19 -11.29
N HIS A 74 9.19 6.43 -9.98
CA HIS A 74 9.31 7.77 -9.43
C HIS A 74 10.67 8.40 -9.73
N LEU A 75 11.76 7.65 -9.55
CA LEU A 75 13.11 8.09 -9.91
C LEU A 75 13.28 8.35 -11.41
N LEU A 76 12.67 7.53 -12.27
CA LEU A 76 12.66 7.76 -13.72
C LEU A 76 11.93 9.06 -14.08
N LEU A 77 10.77 9.31 -13.47
CA LEU A 77 10.01 10.54 -13.69
C LEU A 77 10.80 11.77 -13.22
N GLU A 78 11.41 11.70 -12.04
CA GLU A 78 12.27 12.74 -11.49
C GLU A 78 13.46 13.04 -12.42
N ALA A 79 14.18 12.01 -12.88
CA ALA A 79 15.29 12.15 -13.81
C ALA A 79 14.88 12.77 -15.17
N ARG A 80 13.62 12.64 -15.55
CA ARG A 80 13.04 13.25 -16.76
C ARG A 80 12.41 14.62 -16.52
N GLY A 81 12.47 15.16 -15.30
CA GLY A 81 11.81 16.42 -14.93
C GLY A 81 10.29 16.35 -14.98
N LEU A 82 9.71 15.15 -14.87
CA LEU A 82 8.27 14.91 -14.89
C LEU A 82 7.73 14.81 -13.47
N PRO A 83 6.53 15.35 -13.16
CA PRO A 83 5.99 15.30 -11.82
C PRO A 83 5.65 13.85 -11.41
N PRO A 84 5.85 13.48 -10.13
CA PRO A 84 5.48 12.16 -9.64
C PRO A 84 3.96 11.92 -9.76
N PRO A 85 3.50 10.67 -9.66
CA PRO A 85 2.08 10.37 -9.62
C PRO A 85 1.40 11.00 -8.39
N PRO A 86 0.07 11.23 -8.42
CA PRO A 86 -0.70 11.65 -7.25
C PRO A 86 -0.47 10.73 -6.07
N VAL A 87 -0.37 11.28 -4.86
CA VAL A 87 0.07 10.54 -3.68
C VAL A 87 -0.92 9.47 -3.23
N ARG A 88 -2.21 9.63 -3.58
CA ARG A 88 -3.25 8.61 -3.35
C ARG A 88 -2.91 7.24 -3.93
N ARG A 89 -1.97 7.17 -4.89
CA ARG A 89 -1.41 5.93 -5.44
C ARG A 89 -0.40 5.31 -4.46
N ASN A 90 -0.83 5.09 -3.22
CA ASN A 90 0.02 4.69 -2.09
C ASN A 90 0.07 3.17 -1.86
N THR A 91 -0.63 2.35 -2.66
CA THR A 91 -0.57 0.88 -2.56
C THR A 91 0.86 0.33 -2.47
N PRO A 92 1.84 0.84 -3.26
CA PRO A 92 3.24 0.40 -3.13
C PRO A 92 3.86 0.72 -1.77
N LEU A 93 3.59 1.89 -1.19
CA LEU A 93 4.02 2.26 0.17
C LEU A 93 3.41 1.32 1.21
N LEU A 94 2.10 1.07 1.10
CA LEU A 94 1.39 0.12 1.96
C LEU A 94 1.98 -1.29 1.87
N GLY A 95 2.37 -1.72 0.67
CA GLY A 95 3.05 -3.00 0.44
C GLY A 95 4.36 -3.12 1.22
N ALA A 96 5.25 -2.13 1.08
CA ALA A 96 6.53 -2.11 1.81
C ALA A 96 6.33 -2.07 3.33
N LEU A 97 5.37 -1.27 3.81
CA LEU A 97 5.01 -1.21 5.23
C LEU A 97 4.48 -2.54 5.75
N ALA A 98 3.51 -3.16 5.06
CA ALA A 98 2.93 -4.44 5.43
C ALA A 98 3.95 -5.59 5.44
N ALA A 99 4.95 -5.55 4.54
CA ALA A 99 6.08 -6.47 4.54
C ALA A 99 7.07 -6.24 5.69
N GLY A 100 6.96 -5.12 6.43
CA GLY A 100 7.94 -4.73 7.44
C GLY A 100 9.28 -4.24 6.85
N HIS A 101 9.34 -4.01 5.54
CA HIS A 101 10.56 -3.57 4.86
C HIS A 101 10.70 -2.04 4.94
N PHE A 102 10.89 -1.52 6.16
CA PHE A 102 10.91 -0.07 6.42
C PHE A 102 11.90 0.74 5.56
N PRO A 103 13.14 0.27 5.26
CA PRO A 103 14.03 1.00 4.36
C PRO A 103 13.44 1.22 2.96
N LEU A 104 12.66 0.27 2.45
CA LEU A 104 12.01 0.38 1.14
C LEU A 104 10.77 1.28 1.24
N ALA A 105 10.00 1.18 2.33
CA ALA A 105 8.86 2.07 2.58
C ALA A 105 9.31 3.53 2.63
N GLU A 106 10.42 3.83 3.31
CA GLU A 106 11.02 5.15 3.37
C GLU A 106 11.50 5.62 1.99
N ALA A 107 12.15 4.75 1.21
CA ALA A 107 12.58 5.09 -0.15
C ALA A 107 11.41 5.36 -1.12
N VAL A 108 10.29 4.64 -0.98
CA VAL A 108 9.05 4.94 -1.72
C VAL A 108 8.47 6.27 -1.28
N ALA A 109 8.38 6.52 0.03
CA ALA A 109 7.84 7.78 0.55
C ALA A 109 8.68 8.99 0.12
N ALA A 110 10.01 8.88 0.15
CA ALA A 110 10.93 9.94 -0.24
C ALA A 110 10.83 10.34 -1.72
N THR A 111 10.41 9.41 -2.59
CA THR A 111 10.28 9.65 -4.05
C THR A 111 8.84 9.94 -4.48
N SER A 112 7.88 9.87 -3.55
CA SER A 112 6.46 10.12 -3.84
C SER A 112 6.14 11.62 -3.85
N SER A 113 5.01 12.00 -4.46
CA SER A 113 4.50 13.38 -4.39
C SER A 113 4.28 13.80 -2.94
N THR A 114 4.70 15.02 -2.60
CA THR A 114 4.45 15.71 -1.32
C THR A 114 3.47 16.87 -1.48
N GLN A 115 2.98 17.10 -2.70
CA GLN A 115 2.05 18.17 -3.06
C GLN A 115 0.71 17.59 -3.47
N TRP A 116 -0.36 18.28 -3.08
CA TRP A 116 -1.71 17.96 -3.52
C TRP A 116 -1.88 18.30 -4.99
N GLN A 117 -2.19 17.29 -5.81
CA GLN A 117 -2.42 17.46 -7.24
C GLN A 117 -3.92 17.68 -7.48
N GLN A 118 -4.38 18.93 -7.38
CA GLN A 118 -5.78 19.30 -7.57
C GLN A 118 -6.31 18.79 -8.91
N GLY A 119 -7.47 18.12 -8.88
CA GLY A 119 -8.10 17.50 -10.06
C GLY A 119 -7.60 16.09 -10.38
N ALA A 120 -6.48 15.65 -9.80
CA ALA A 120 -5.96 14.28 -9.94
C ALA A 120 -6.27 13.40 -8.72
N GLU A 121 -6.44 13.99 -7.53
CA GLU A 121 -6.82 13.32 -6.29
C GLU A 121 -7.68 14.21 -5.39
N TYR A 122 -8.50 13.58 -4.56
CA TYR A 122 -9.25 14.30 -3.52
C TYR A 122 -8.31 14.72 -2.37
N GLU A 123 -8.65 15.81 -1.69
CA GLU A 123 -7.81 16.38 -0.63
C GLU A 123 -7.66 15.42 0.56
N ASP A 124 -8.71 14.70 0.94
CA ASP A 124 -8.69 13.70 2.01
C ASP A 124 -7.80 12.49 1.66
N GLU A 125 -7.84 12.00 0.42
CA GLU A 125 -6.94 10.97 -0.10
C GLU A 125 -5.47 11.44 -0.03
N PHE A 126 -5.21 12.69 -0.44
CA PHE A 126 -3.88 13.29 -0.36
C PHE A 126 -3.38 13.37 1.09
N LEU A 127 -4.21 13.88 2.00
CA LEU A 127 -3.84 14.07 3.41
C LEU A 127 -3.60 12.74 4.13
N TRP A 128 -4.43 11.72 3.85
CA TRP A 128 -4.24 10.39 4.43
C TRP A 128 -2.96 9.72 3.89
N ALA A 129 -2.72 9.78 2.58
CA ALA A 129 -1.51 9.21 2.02
C ALA A 129 -0.24 9.95 2.49
N SER A 130 -0.31 11.27 2.67
CA SER A 130 0.76 12.07 3.27
C SER A 130 1.01 11.69 4.73
N THR A 131 -0.06 11.41 5.49
CA THR A 131 0.04 10.89 6.87
C THR A 131 0.81 9.57 6.91
N LEU A 132 0.50 8.63 5.99
CA LEU A 132 1.21 7.36 5.89
C LEU A 132 2.70 7.53 5.53
N GLN A 133 3.04 8.48 4.66
CA GLN A 133 4.44 8.82 4.38
C GLN A 133 5.16 9.35 5.60
N LEU A 134 4.54 10.27 6.37
CA LEU A 134 5.11 10.82 7.60
C LEU A 134 5.34 9.72 8.66
N LEU A 135 4.38 8.80 8.79
CA LEU A 135 4.49 7.65 9.67
C LEU A 135 5.58 6.69 9.22
N ALA A 136 5.89 6.58 7.91
CA ALA A 136 6.88 5.65 7.38
C ALA A 136 8.35 6.04 7.70
N ARG A 137 8.64 7.33 7.93
CA ARG A 137 10.00 7.89 8.10
C ARG A 137 10.79 7.27 9.27
N THR A 138 12.13 7.33 9.15
CA THR A 138 13.07 6.94 10.22
C THR A 138 14.07 8.08 10.51
N PRO A 139 14.01 8.76 11.67
CA PRO A 139 13.03 8.59 12.75
C PRO A 139 11.61 9.02 12.34
N PRO A 140 10.57 8.61 13.09
CA PRO A 140 9.20 9.06 12.86
C PRO A 140 9.10 10.58 12.79
N ALA A 141 8.18 11.09 11.96
CA ALA A 141 7.90 12.51 11.89
C ALA A 141 7.51 13.08 13.27
N SER A 142 7.83 14.35 13.52
CA SER A 142 7.40 15.01 14.77
C SER A 142 5.87 15.05 14.87
N SER A 143 5.36 15.03 16.10
CA SER A 143 3.92 15.18 16.38
C SER A 143 3.33 16.42 15.70
N VAL A 144 4.09 17.52 15.67
CA VAL A 144 3.71 18.76 14.97
C VAL A 144 3.55 18.56 13.47
N ALA A 145 4.45 17.81 12.82
CA ALA A 145 4.34 17.55 11.39
C ALA A 145 3.13 16.64 11.08
N LEU A 146 2.88 15.65 11.94
CA LEU A 146 1.74 14.76 11.78
C LEU A 146 0.41 15.49 11.98
N GLU A 147 0.26 16.29 13.04
CA GLU A 147 -0.96 17.06 13.30
C GLU A 147 -1.27 18.08 12.20
N ARG A 148 -0.25 18.61 11.51
CA ARG A 148 -0.47 19.45 10.31
C ARG A 148 -1.19 18.73 9.18
N ALA A 149 -1.03 17.40 9.05
CA ALA A 149 -1.77 16.59 8.09
C ALA A 149 -3.11 16.11 8.65
N LEU A 150 -3.17 15.74 9.94
CA LEU A 150 -4.36 15.17 10.56
C LEU A 150 -5.48 16.18 10.81
N VAL A 151 -5.18 17.42 11.22
CA VAL A 151 -6.21 18.43 11.48
C VAL A 151 -7.02 18.79 10.22
N PRO A 152 -6.40 19.02 9.05
CA PRO A 152 -7.15 19.17 7.80
C PRO A 152 -7.91 17.89 7.41
N LEU A 153 -7.32 16.71 7.62
CA LEU A 153 -7.95 15.43 7.26
C LEU A 153 -9.24 15.21 8.05
N GLU A 154 -9.24 15.52 9.34
CA GLU A 154 -10.40 15.43 10.21
C GLU A 154 -11.53 16.37 9.75
N LYS A 155 -11.18 17.58 9.28
CA LYS A 155 -12.14 18.57 8.77
C LYS A 155 -12.75 18.18 7.42
N VAL A 156 -11.93 17.73 6.47
CA VAL A 156 -12.35 17.46 5.09
C VAL A 156 -12.88 16.03 4.94
N GLY A 157 -12.23 15.06 5.57
CA GLY A 157 -12.54 13.63 5.45
C GLY A 157 -13.76 13.18 6.27
N LYS A 158 -14.13 13.91 7.33
CA LYS A 158 -15.30 13.61 8.19
C LYS A 158 -15.35 12.15 8.68
N GLU A 159 -16.55 11.57 8.83
CA GLU A 159 -16.77 10.21 9.33
C GLU A 159 -15.89 9.13 8.64
N PRO A 160 -15.72 9.11 7.29
CA PRO A 160 -14.86 8.12 6.63
C PRO A 160 -13.40 8.04 7.10
N TYR A 161 -12.87 9.13 7.67
CA TYR A 161 -11.47 9.23 8.11
C TYR A 161 -11.31 9.40 9.62
N ALA A 162 -12.38 9.56 10.39
CA ALA A 162 -12.30 9.75 11.84
C ALA A 162 -11.52 8.63 12.54
N SER A 163 -11.81 7.37 12.20
CA SER A 163 -11.10 6.20 12.75
C SER A 163 -9.62 6.16 12.35
N ARG A 164 -9.29 6.49 11.08
CA ARG A 164 -7.91 6.57 10.57
C ARG A 164 -7.10 7.66 11.24
N VAL A 165 -7.71 8.82 11.47
CA VAL A 165 -7.08 9.92 12.22
C VAL A 165 -6.78 9.48 13.65
N ALA A 166 -7.72 8.81 14.32
CA ALA A 166 -7.51 8.27 15.66
C ALA A 166 -6.36 7.23 15.70
N VAL A 167 -6.28 6.33 14.71
CA VAL A 167 -5.17 5.38 14.57
C VAL A 167 -3.83 6.11 14.44
N ALA A 168 -3.74 7.11 13.55
CA ALA A 168 -2.49 7.85 13.33
C ALA A 168 -2.01 8.60 14.58
N ARG A 169 -2.94 9.21 15.33
CA ARG A 169 -2.63 9.85 16.63
C ARG A 169 -2.12 8.85 17.65
N ALA A 170 -2.79 7.70 17.78
CA ALA A 170 -2.40 6.65 18.71
C ALA A 170 -1.00 6.08 18.38
N LEU A 171 -0.69 5.92 17.09
CA LEU A 171 0.66 5.52 16.65
C LEU A 171 1.72 6.55 17.05
N ALA A 172 1.43 7.84 16.90
CA ALA A 172 2.38 8.90 17.25
C ALA A 172 2.61 9.07 18.76
N SER A 173 1.59 8.80 19.59
CA SER A 173 1.71 8.83 21.05
C SER A 173 2.15 7.49 21.65
N ALA A 174 2.35 6.45 20.83
CA ALA A 174 2.56 5.08 21.28
C ALA A 174 1.46 4.58 22.25
N ASP A 175 0.23 5.08 22.11
CA ASP A 175 -0.90 4.73 22.96
C ASP A 175 -1.54 3.42 22.49
N ARG A 176 -1.25 2.35 23.22
CA ARG A 176 -1.74 1.00 22.93
C ARG A 176 -3.26 0.90 22.96
N THR A 177 -3.91 1.49 23.97
CA THR A 177 -5.36 1.36 24.16
C THR A 177 -6.10 2.13 23.08
N ALA A 178 -5.68 3.38 22.84
CA ALA A 178 -6.27 4.20 21.78
C ALA A 178 -6.06 3.57 20.39
N PHE A 179 -4.90 2.93 20.16
CA PHE A 179 -4.64 2.23 18.91
C PHE A 179 -5.59 1.03 18.73
N ALA A 180 -5.74 0.19 19.75
CA ALA A 180 -6.59 -1.00 19.67
C ALA A 180 -8.06 -0.63 19.36
N GLU A 181 -8.61 0.37 20.05
CA GLU A 181 -9.98 0.86 19.84
C GLU A 181 -10.17 1.46 18.44
N ALA A 182 -9.26 2.35 18.03
CA ALA A 182 -9.33 3.00 16.72
C ALA A 182 -9.16 1.99 15.58
N PHE A 183 -8.20 1.07 15.69
CA PHE A 183 -7.93 0.05 14.68
C PHE A 183 -9.09 -0.93 14.54
N ALA A 184 -9.72 -1.36 15.64
CA ALA A 184 -10.92 -2.19 15.60
C ALA A 184 -12.07 -1.49 14.86
N THR A 185 -12.26 -0.19 15.10
CA THR A 185 -13.25 0.64 14.41
C THR A 185 -12.96 0.73 12.91
N THR A 186 -11.71 1.04 12.52
CA THR A 186 -11.32 1.07 11.10
C THR A 186 -11.47 -0.29 10.41
N CYS A 187 -11.20 -1.40 11.13
CA CYS A 187 -11.39 -2.75 10.61
C CYS A 187 -12.88 -3.05 10.31
N LEU A 188 -13.78 -2.61 11.17
CA LEU A 188 -15.22 -2.74 10.97
C LEU A 188 -15.70 -1.92 9.76
N GLU A 189 -15.28 -0.66 9.64
CA GLU A 189 -15.58 0.21 8.50
C GLU A 189 -15.05 -0.38 7.17
N TYR A 190 -13.83 -0.91 7.18
CA TYR A 190 -13.27 -1.62 6.04
C TYR A 190 -14.11 -2.85 5.67
N GLY A 191 -14.56 -3.61 6.67
CA GLY A 191 -15.43 -4.76 6.44
C GLY A 191 -16.76 -4.39 5.80
N LEU A 192 -17.42 -3.34 6.30
CA LEU A 192 -18.69 -2.85 5.73
C LEU A 192 -18.52 -2.38 4.29
N SER A 193 -17.49 -1.59 4.00
CA SER A 193 -17.22 -1.09 2.65
C SER A 193 -16.86 -2.22 1.67
N THR A 194 -16.08 -3.21 2.13
CA THR A 194 -15.69 -4.37 1.32
C THR A 194 -16.88 -5.25 0.98
N GLU A 195 -17.76 -5.56 1.93
CA GLU A 195 -18.97 -6.36 1.68
C GLU A 195 -19.97 -5.60 0.77
N LYS A 196 -20.10 -4.28 0.92
CA LYS A 196 -20.88 -3.44 0.00
C LYS A 196 -20.35 -3.54 -1.43
N ARG A 197 -19.03 -3.44 -1.62
CA ARG A 197 -18.40 -3.59 -2.96
C ARG A 197 -18.55 -4.99 -3.52
N ALA A 198 -18.44 -6.03 -2.69
CA ALA A 198 -18.56 -7.42 -3.10
C ALA A 198 -19.97 -7.77 -3.63
N ARG A 199 -21.00 -7.05 -3.18
CA ARG A 199 -22.39 -7.21 -3.64
C ARG A 199 -22.73 -6.35 -4.86
N SER A 200 -21.87 -5.39 -5.21
CA SER A 200 -22.10 -4.51 -6.36
C SER A 200 -21.76 -5.21 -7.67
N LEU A 201 -22.68 -5.15 -8.64
CA LEU A 201 -22.48 -5.66 -10.00
C LEU A 201 -21.44 -4.84 -10.80
N SER A 202 -21.18 -3.60 -10.39
CA SER A 202 -20.20 -2.72 -11.06
C SER A 202 -18.75 -2.95 -10.61
N THR A 203 -18.51 -3.80 -9.62
CA THR A 203 -17.16 -4.04 -9.09
C THR A 203 -16.38 -5.00 -9.99
N PRO A 204 -15.31 -4.55 -10.68
CA PRO A 204 -14.51 -5.46 -11.51
C PRO A 204 -13.79 -6.47 -10.62
N VAL A 205 -13.96 -7.75 -10.94
CA VAL A 205 -13.44 -8.82 -10.07
C VAL A 205 -11.91 -8.82 -10.04
N THR A 206 -11.27 -8.60 -11.18
CA THR A 206 -9.80 -8.61 -11.31
C THR A 206 -9.14 -7.57 -10.42
N SER A 207 -9.66 -6.33 -10.40
CA SER A 207 -9.12 -5.26 -9.56
C SER A 207 -9.59 -5.32 -8.11
N PHE A 208 -10.70 -5.99 -7.80
CA PHE A 208 -11.22 -6.08 -6.44
C PHE A 208 -10.73 -7.30 -5.66
N ALA A 209 -10.44 -8.41 -6.34
CA ALA A 209 -10.03 -9.67 -5.70
C ALA A 209 -8.90 -9.53 -4.66
N PRO A 210 -7.79 -8.78 -4.90
CA PRO A 210 -6.73 -8.67 -3.90
C PRO A 210 -7.17 -7.87 -2.66
N HIS A 211 -8.13 -6.96 -2.81
CA HIS A 211 -8.65 -6.12 -1.73
C HIS A 211 -9.86 -6.73 -1.02
N ARG A 212 -10.34 -7.91 -1.40
CA ARG A 212 -11.54 -8.50 -0.79
C ARG A 212 -11.22 -9.26 0.50
N PHE A 213 -10.07 -9.91 0.54
CA PHE A 213 -9.73 -10.87 1.59
C PHE A 213 -8.59 -10.38 2.49
N ILE A 214 -7.80 -9.42 2.01
CA ILE A 214 -6.67 -8.83 2.73
C ILE A 214 -6.80 -7.31 2.73
N TRP A 215 -6.76 -6.72 3.92
CA TRP A 215 -6.70 -5.28 4.10
C TRP A 215 -5.25 -4.84 4.19
N LEU A 216 -4.68 -4.45 3.04
CA LEU A 216 -3.27 -4.09 2.96
C LEU A 216 -2.90 -2.89 3.85
N GLU A 217 -3.74 -1.86 3.91
CA GLU A 217 -3.55 -0.73 4.83
C GLU A 217 -3.62 -1.18 6.29
N GLY A 218 -4.53 -2.09 6.65
CA GLY A 218 -4.58 -2.65 7.99
C GLY A 218 -3.28 -3.36 8.39
N LEU A 219 -2.70 -4.15 7.48
CA LEU A 219 -1.40 -4.80 7.70
C LEU A 219 -0.28 -3.77 7.85
N ALA A 220 -0.26 -2.72 7.03
CA ALA A 220 0.70 -1.63 7.15
C ALA A 220 0.61 -0.91 8.50
N LEU A 221 -0.61 -0.63 8.98
CA LEU A 221 -0.85 0.01 10.28
C LEU A 221 -0.41 -0.88 11.44
N LEU A 222 -0.64 -2.20 11.37
CA LEU A 222 -0.14 -3.14 12.38
C LEU A 222 1.39 -3.17 12.43
N ARG A 223 2.07 -3.10 11.28
CA ARG A 223 3.55 -3.01 11.23
C ARG A 223 4.07 -1.70 11.79
N LEU A 224 3.39 -0.59 11.53
CA LEU A 224 3.70 0.69 12.14
C LEU A 224 3.51 0.64 13.67
N ALA A 225 2.47 -0.03 14.17
CA ALA A 225 2.23 -0.23 15.60
C ALA A 225 3.35 -1.04 16.26
N GLU A 226 3.74 -2.17 15.66
CA GLU A 226 4.87 -2.98 16.13
C GLU A 226 6.16 -2.15 16.22
N ARG A 227 6.44 -1.34 15.19
CA ARG A 227 7.60 -0.43 15.18
C ARG A 227 7.52 0.66 16.25
N ALA A 228 6.32 1.08 16.63
CA ALA A 228 6.07 2.02 17.73
C ALA A 228 6.08 1.36 19.13
N GLY A 229 6.35 0.05 19.22
CA GLY A 229 6.33 -0.69 20.49
C GLY A 229 4.91 -1.08 20.96
N ILE A 230 3.91 -0.90 20.12
CA ILE A 230 2.54 -1.36 20.36
C ILE A 230 2.43 -2.79 19.82
N ALA A 231 2.47 -3.78 20.71
CA ALA A 231 2.26 -5.15 20.31
C ALA A 231 0.79 -5.33 19.89
N PRO A 232 0.50 -5.83 18.67
CA PRO A 232 -0.86 -6.15 18.29
C PRO A 232 -1.38 -7.25 19.21
N GLU A 233 -2.53 -7.01 19.84
CA GLU A 233 -3.21 -8.04 20.63
C GLU A 233 -3.46 -9.29 19.77
N ASP A 234 -3.61 -10.45 20.41
CA ASP A 234 -3.96 -11.71 19.74
C ASP A 234 -5.43 -11.73 19.30
N THR A 235 -5.83 -10.69 18.58
CA THR A 235 -7.18 -10.43 18.12
C THR A 235 -7.30 -10.94 16.69
N SER A 236 -8.35 -11.72 16.45
CA SER A 236 -8.68 -12.22 15.11
C SER A 236 -9.26 -11.10 14.23
N PHE A 237 -8.39 -10.31 13.61
CA PHE A 237 -8.78 -9.33 12.60
C PHE A 237 -9.08 -10.03 11.26
N ARG A 238 -10.36 -10.05 10.85
CA ARG A 238 -10.86 -10.80 9.67
C ARG A 238 -10.05 -10.59 8.39
N TYR A 239 -9.59 -9.36 8.14
CA TYR A 239 -8.87 -8.97 6.91
C TYR A 239 -7.35 -8.83 7.12
N CYS A 240 -6.84 -9.10 8.33
CA CYS A 240 -5.42 -9.11 8.66
C CYS A 240 -5.06 -10.47 9.28
N PRO A 241 -5.16 -11.58 8.53
CA PRO A 241 -5.02 -12.93 9.06
C PRO A 241 -3.62 -13.15 9.68
N PRO A 242 -3.48 -14.03 10.69
CA PRO A 242 -2.19 -14.30 11.34
C PRO A 242 -1.04 -14.61 10.37
N LEU A 243 -1.31 -15.35 9.30
CA LEU A 243 -0.31 -15.66 8.27
C LEU A 243 0.24 -14.40 7.57
N ALA A 244 -0.55 -13.33 7.42
CA ALA A 244 -0.08 -12.06 6.86
C ALA A 244 0.69 -11.19 7.87
N ARG A 245 0.73 -11.59 9.14
CA ARG A 245 1.34 -10.84 10.25
C ARG A 245 2.65 -11.45 10.75
N VAL A 246 3.06 -12.61 10.24
CA VAL A 246 4.38 -13.19 10.58
C VAL A 246 5.52 -12.31 10.06
N PRO A 247 6.69 -12.27 10.70
CA PRO A 247 7.81 -11.49 10.19
C PRO A 247 8.28 -11.97 8.81
N MET A 248 8.69 -11.04 7.95
CA MET A 248 9.43 -11.36 6.74
C MET A 248 10.85 -11.78 7.14
N THR A 249 11.26 -12.97 6.71
CA THR A 249 12.60 -13.53 6.98
C THR A 249 13.44 -13.67 5.73
N VAL A 250 12.81 -13.64 4.55
CA VAL A 250 13.52 -13.64 3.27
C VAL A 250 13.91 -12.22 2.90
N THR A 251 15.13 -12.01 2.42
CA THR A 251 15.58 -10.72 1.90
C THR A 251 15.14 -10.54 0.45
N TYR A 252 14.54 -9.40 0.13
CA TYR A 252 14.25 -9.04 -1.26
C TYR A 252 15.54 -8.60 -1.97
N THR A 253 15.80 -9.17 -3.14
CA THR A 253 17.07 -8.98 -3.89
C THR A 253 16.93 -8.09 -5.13
N GLY A 254 15.79 -7.41 -5.31
CA GLY A 254 15.59 -6.51 -6.46
C GLY A 254 15.14 -7.21 -7.75
N ASP A 255 14.52 -8.40 -7.66
CA ASP A 255 14.00 -9.13 -8.81
C ASP A 255 12.65 -8.58 -9.32
N TRP A 256 12.28 -8.93 -10.56
CA TRP A 256 11.02 -8.50 -11.21
C TRP A 256 10.80 -6.99 -11.13
N ALA A 257 11.86 -6.23 -11.37
CA ALA A 257 11.88 -4.79 -11.29
C ALA A 257 11.98 -4.14 -12.68
N LEU A 258 11.32 -2.99 -12.87
CA LEU A 258 11.40 -2.18 -14.07
C LEU A 258 12.85 -1.91 -14.49
N GLN A 259 13.14 -2.09 -15.77
CA GLN A 259 14.37 -1.60 -16.41
C GLN A 259 14.15 -0.14 -16.79
N THR A 260 14.81 0.77 -16.08
CA THR A 260 14.63 2.23 -16.26
C THR A 260 15.73 2.87 -17.09
N THR A 261 16.79 2.12 -17.41
CA THR A 261 17.81 2.52 -18.38
C THR A 261 17.39 2.06 -19.79
N PRO A 262 17.55 2.90 -20.83
CA PRO A 262 17.37 2.45 -22.20
C PRO A 262 18.27 1.25 -22.48
N THR A 263 17.74 0.17 -23.05
CA THR A 263 18.57 -0.82 -23.72
C THR A 263 19.17 -0.14 -24.94
N GLY A 264 20.49 0.08 -24.91
CA GLY A 264 21.25 0.62 -26.05
C GLY A 264 21.24 -0.29 -27.27
#